data_AF-A0A949GRN0-F1
#
_entry.id   AF-A0A949GRN0-F1
#
_cell.length_a   1.000
_cell.length_b   1.000
_cell.length_c   1.000
_cell.angle_alpha   90.00
_cell.angle_beta   90.00
_cell.angle_gamma   90.00
#
_symmetry.space_group_name_H-M   'P 1'
#
loop_
_entity.id
_entity.type
_entity.pdbx_description
1 polymer ?
#
loop_
_entity_poly.entity_id
_entity_poly.type
_entity_poly.pdbx_seq_one_letter_code
_entity_poly.pdbx_strand_id
1 'polypeptide(L)'
;MDAGSDAFPMPVSGMVMSSFNTSAKAQEAPPADHYADNNNFSLDQASLFVAGGIGNHFGGLAQVTYNGVGRSFSWDNTDIRVTDRATLSGNDVLFGLSVNNNPGLEDVWNTLPAWGFPYDGSSLAPAPATNTVFNGAFAQGVVGTTAYAYWNSSIYTAVGLYWTPSNRFLSAMGASFGPGPISGVAPYFRLAYQKDYGDWNYE
;
A
#
# COMPACT_ATOMS: atom_id res chain seq x y z
N MET A 1 -6.19 16.38 -25.61
CA MET A 1 -7.47 15.64 -25.51
C MET A 1 -8.37 16.47 -24.62
N ASP A 2 -9.57 16.76 -25.10
CA ASP A 2 -10.45 17.80 -24.58
C ASP A 2 -10.77 17.65 -23.09
N ALA A 3 -10.66 18.77 -22.38
CA ALA A 3 -11.23 18.98 -21.06
C ALA A 3 -12.76 19.02 -21.20
N GLY A 4 -13.39 17.86 -21.04
CA GLY A 4 -14.82 17.67 -21.29
C GLY A 4 -15.45 16.63 -20.37
N SER A 5 -15.48 16.91 -19.06
CA SER A 5 -16.63 16.71 -18.16
C SER A 5 -16.17 16.97 -16.72
N ASP A 6 -16.88 17.84 -16.00
CA ASP A 6 -16.74 18.08 -14.55
C ASP A 6 -17.17 16.87 -13.69
N ALA A 7 -17.23 15.68 -14.28
CA ALA A 7 -17.59 14.45 -13.60
C ALA A 7 -16.31 13.78 -13.10
N PHE A 8 -16.27 13.40 -11.82
CA PHE A 8 -15.25 12.53 -11.27
C PHE A 8 -15.55 11.09 -11.76
N PRO A 9 -14.85 10.55 -12.78
CA PRO A 9 -14.93 9.11 -12.99
C PRO A 9 -14.32 8.48 -11.75
N MET A 10 -15.14 7.86 -10.90
CA MET A 10 -14.68 6.95 -9.86
C MET A 10 -14.61 5.55 -10.47
N PRO A 11 -13.50 5.14 -11.12
CA PRO A 11 -13.33 3.75 -11.43
C PRO A 11 -13.37 2.96 -10.12
N VAL A 12 -14.44 2.18 -10.00
CA VAL A 12 -14.55 1.14 -8.99
C VAL A 12 -14.06 -0.15 -9.64
N SER A 13 -13.15 -0.84 -8.98
CA SER A 13 -12.71 -2.17 -9.39
C SER A 13 -12.80 -3.14 -8.21
N GLY A 14 -12.72 -4.43 -8.53
CA GLY A 14 -12.74 -5.49 -7.54
C GLY A 14 -11.65 -6.52 -7.81
N MET A 15 -11.23 -7.20 -6.76
CA MET A 15 -10.24 -8.27 -6.81
C MET A 15 -10.69 -9.41 -5.90
N VAL A 16 -10.49 -10.64 -6.35
CA VAL A 16 -10.71 -11.84 -5.55
C VAL A 16 -9.48 -12.72 -5.69
N MET A 17 -8.93 -13.15 -4.56
CA MET A 17 -7.76 -14.01 -4.47
C MET A 17 -8.08 -15.21 -3.60
N SER A 18 -7.78 -16.38 -4.13
CA SER A 18 -7.98 -17.66 -3.47
C SER A 18 -6.79 -18.54 -3.76
N SER A 19 -6.38 -19.34 -2.78
CA SER A 19 -5.29 -20.28 -2.94
C SER A 19 -5.68 -21.68 -2.50
N PHE A 20 -5.00 -22.66 -3.08
CA PHE A 20 -4.95 -24.01 -2.56
C PHE A 20 -3.52 -24.31 -2.15
N ASN A 21 -3.28 -24.47 -0.85
CA ASN A 21 -1.95 -24.68 -0.30
C ASN A 21 -1.74 -26.15 0.06
N THR A 22 -0.72 -26.76 -0.53
CA THR A 22 -0.24 -28.10 -0.21
C THR A 22 1.28 -28.08 -0.06
N SER A 23 1.77 -28.84 0.92
CA SER A 23 3.19 -28.90 1.27
C SER A 23 3.63 -30.34 1.45
N ALA A 24 4.91 -30.63 1.19
CA ALA A 24 5.47 -31.98 1.28
C ALA A 24 5.40 -32.55 2.71
N LYS A 25 5.45 -31.69 3.73
CA LYS A 25 5.26 -32.01 5.14
C LYS A 25 4.17 -31.11 5.69
N ALA A 26 3.21 -31.70 6.40
CA ALA A 26 2.17 -30.93 7.12
C ALA A 26 2.81 -29.95 8.11
N GLN A 27 2.12 -28.82 8.32
CA GLN A 27 2.50 -27.85 9.35
C GLN A 27 2.37 -28.48 10.75
N GLU A 28 3.08 -27.94 11.74
CA GLU A 28 3.04 -28.50 13.10
C GLU A 28 1.66 -28.37 13.77
N ALA A 29 0.88 -27.37 13.34
CA ALA A 29 -0.51 -27.14 13.71
C ALA A 29 -1.24 -26.45 12.54
N PRO A 30 -2.59 -26.45 12.52
CA PRO A 30 -3.35 -25.64 11.60
C PRO A 30 -2.94 -24.16 11.64
N PRO A 31 -2.71 -23.50 10.48
CA PRO A 31 -2.23 -22.11 10.43
C PRO A 31 -3.30 -21.08 10.85
N ALA A 32 -4.57 -21.46 10.83
CA ALA A 32 -5.70 -20.62 11.24
C ALA A 32 -6.92 -21.48 11.62
N ASP A 33 -7.88 -20.87 12.32
CA ASP A 33 -9.14 -21.53 12.70
C ASP A 33 -9.89 -22.04 11.46
N HIS A 34 -10.52 -23.21 11.59
CA HIS A 34 -11.28 -23.89 10.52
C HIS A 34 -10.46 -24.43 9.33
N TYR A 35 -9.13 -24.42 9.43
CA TYR A 35 -8.24 -25.03 8.46
C TYR A 35 -7.58 -26.30 9.04
N ALA A 36 -7.04 -27.14 8.16
CA ALA A 36 -6.22 -28.30 8.52
C ALA A 36 -4.72 -27.91 8.57
N ASP A 37 -3.86 -28.83 9.00
CA ASP A 37 -2.40 -28.66 8.99
C ASP A 37 -1.79 -28.76 7.57
N ASN A 38 -2.55 -29.22 6.57
CA ASN A 38 -2.15 -29.27 5.17
C ASN A 38 -3.37 -29.35 4.22
N ASN A 39 -3.16 -29.16 2.91
CA ASN A 39 -4.19 -29.30 1.86
C ASN A 39 -5.42 -28.40 2.05
N ASN A 40 -5.17 -27.10 2.24
CA ASN A 40 -6.22 -26.13 2.52
C ASN A 40 -6.58 -25.32 1.27
N PHE A 41 -7.87 -25.11 1.05
CA PHE A 41 -8.38 -24.07 0.16
C PHE A 41 -8.76 -22.84 0.99
N SER A 42 -8.30 -21.65 0.61
CA SER A 42 -8.70 -20.38 1.22
C SER A 42 -9.23 -19.39 0.18
N LEU A 43 -10.22 -18.60 0.60
CA LEU A 43 -10.41 -17.26 0.08
C LEU A 43 -9.44 -16.36 0.85
N ASP A 44 -8.34 -15.97 0.22
CA ASP A 44 -7.31 -15.15 0.87
C ASP A 44 -7.83 -13.73 1.06
N GLN A 45 -8.31 -13.13 -0.02
CA GLN A 45 -8.88 -11.79 0.04
C GLN A 45 -9.92 -11.51 -1.06
N ALA A 46 -10.92 -10.72 -0.72
CA ALA A 46 -11.83 -10.09 -1.67
C ALA A 46 -11.85 -8.59 -1.42
N SER A 47 -11.45 -7.80 -2.41
CA SER A 47 -11.23 -6.36 -2.27
C SER A 47 -12.08 -5.55 -3.23
N LEU A 48 -12.47 -4.36 -2.79
CA LEU A 48 -13.02 -3.29 -3.62
C LEU A 48 -12.05 -2.12 -3.59
N PHE A 49 -11.83 -1.53 -4.76
CA PHE A 49 -10.98 -0.36 -4.93
C PHE A 49 -11.78 0.78 -5.49
N VAL A 50 -11.52 1.98 -4.98
CA VAL A 50 -11.92 3.24 -5.60
C VAL A 50 -10.64 4.02 -5.85
N ALA A 51 -10.40 4.38 -7.10
CA ALA A 51 -9.26 5.22 -7.48
C ALA A 51 -9.75 6.37 -8.35
N GLY A 52 -8.96 7.43 -8.52
CA GLY A 52 -9.27 8.49 -9.47
C GLY A 52 -8.68 9.85 -9.09
N GLY A 53 -8.85 10.83 -9.97
CA GLY A 53 -8.47 12.24 -9.72
C GLY A 53 -9.63 13.23 -9.83
N ILE A 54 -9.72 14.18 -8.90
CA ILE A 54 -10.69 15.29 -8.93
C ILE A 54 -9.95 16.55 -9.39
N GLY A 55 -10.38 17.12 -10.52
CA GLY A 55 -9.70 18.27 -11.13
C GLY A 55 -8.26 17.93 -11.54
N ASN A 56 -7.39 18.93 -11.55
CA ASN A 56 -6.03 18.79 -12.09
C ASN A 56 -4.98 18.39 -11.04
N HIS A 57 -5.34 18.42 -9.75
CA HIS A 57 -4.35 18.36 -8.67
C HIS A 57 -4.66 17.32 -7.61
N PHE A 58 -5.89 16.81 -7.49
CA PHE A 58 -6.26 15.86 -6.45
C PHE A 58 -6.42 14.47 -7.04
N GLY A 59 -5.94 13.45 -6.32
CA GLY A 59 -6.25 12.06 -6.65
C GLY A 59 -6.01 11.12 -5.49
N GLY A 60 -6.34 9.86 -5.68
CA GLY A 60 -6.12 8.86 -4.65
C GLY A 60 -6.57 7.46 -5.04
N LEU A 61 -6.31 6.56 -4.10
CA LEU A 61 -6.69 5.16 -4.07
C LEU A 61 -7.22 4.86 -2.66
N ALA A 62 -8.35 4.17 -2.57
CA ALA A 62 -8.83 3.58 -1.34
C ALA A 62 -9.26 2.14 -1.61
N GLN A 63 -8.84 1.24 -0.74
CA GLN A 63 -9.17 -0.17 -0.82
C GLN A 63 -9.86 -0.61 0.48
N VAL A 64 -10.88 -1.46 0.33
CA VAL A 64 -11.49 -2.21 1.44
C VAL A 64 -11.41 -3.68 1.11
N THR A 65 -10.96 -4.48 2.08
CA THR A 65 -10.65 -5.90 1.89
C THR A 65 -11.38 -6.75 2.92
N TYR A 66 -12.04 -7.81 2.44
CA TYR A 66 -12.47 -8.92 3.26
C TYR A 66 -11.37 -9.98 3.30
N ASN A 67 -10.83 -10.25 4.48
CA ASN A 67 -9.92 -11.38 4.71
C ASN A 67 -10.76 -12.64 4.95
N GLY A 68 -10.67 -13.62 4.05
CA GLY A 68 -11.49 -14.84 4.17
C GLY A 68 -10.97 -15.83 5.21
N VAL A 69 -9.68 -15.80 5.54
CA VAL A 69 -9.07 -16.60 6.62
C VAL A 69 -9.47 -16.04 7.98
N GLY A 70 -9.25 -14.73 8.19
CA GLY A 70 -9.59 -14.01 9.42
C GLY A 70 -11.06 -13.60 9.54
N ARG A 71 -11.88 -13.86 8.51
CA ARG A 71 -13.33 -13.59 8.44
C ARG A 71 -13.74 -12.19 8.89
N SER A 72 -13.01 -11.19 8.41
CA SER A 72 -13.19 -9.79 8.82
C SER A 72 -12.96 -8.84 7.66
N PHE A 73 -13.60 -7.67 7.74
CA PHE A 73 -13.35 -6.55 6.84
C PHE A 73 -12.35 -5.60 7.48
N SER A 74 -11.46 -5.08 6.65
CA SER A 74 -10.54 -4.00 7.02
C SER A 74 -10.48 -2.98 5.90
N TRP A 75 -10.21 -1.72 6.26
CA TRP A 75 -9.57 -0.83 5.30
C TRP A 75 -8.23 -1.43 4.88
N ASP A 76 -7.81 -1.12 3.69
CA ASP A 76 -6.55 -1.58 3.15
C ASP A 76 -5.79 -0.38 2.60
N ASN A 77 -4.82 -0.59 1.70
CA ASN A 77 -4.01 0.46 1.11
C ASN A 77 -4.86 1.65 0.67
N THR A 78 -4.67 2.76 1.37
CA THR A 78 -5.36 4.02 1.16
C THR A 78 -4.31 5.12 1.04
N ASP A 79 -4.38 5.88 -0.04
CA ASP A 79 -3.53 7.02 -0.31
C ASP A 79 -4.35 8.12 -0.99
N ILE A 80 -4.29 9.32 -0.42
CA ILE A 80 -4.93 10.51 -0.97
C ILE A 80 -3.84 11.54 -1.17
N ARG A 81 -3.72 12.08 -2.38
CA ARG A 81 -2.64 13.00 -2.75
C ARG A 81 -3.12 14.25 -3.46
N VAL A 82 -2.40 15.33 -3.20
CA VAL A 82 -2.44 16.56 -3.98
C VAL A 82 -1.11 16.71 -4.68
N THR A 83 -1.13 16.93 -5.99
CA THR A 83 0.07 17.02 -6.82
C THR A 83 0.01 18.21 -7.77
N ASP A 84 1.17 18.78 -8.06
CA ASP A 84 1.33 19.81 -9.07
C ASP A 84 2.67 19.65 -9.79
N ARG A 85 2.84 20.36 -10.91
CA ARG A 85 4.08 20.42 -11.68
C ARG A 85 4.52 21.87 -11.87
N ALA A 86 5.81 22.13 -11.68
CA ALA A 86 6.39 23.44 -11.93
C ALA A 86 7.81 23.34 -12.50
N THR A 87 8.20 24.35 -13.26
CA THR A 87 9.59 24.53 -13.68
C THR A 87 10.32 25.40 -12.66
N LEU A 88 11.26 24.81 -11.91
CA LEU A 88 12.05 25.48 -10.88
C LEU A 88 13.51 25.57 -11.30
N SER A 89 14.02 26.79 -11.51
CA SER A 89 15.40 27.03 -11.95
C SER A 89 15.83 26.19 -13.17
N GLY A 90 14.91 26.01 -14.12
CA GLY A 90 15.13 25.22 -15.34
C GLY A 90 14.91 23.72 -15.21
N ASN A 91 14.53 23.22 -14.02
CA ASN A 91 14.22 21.81 -13.78
C ASN A 91 12.71 21.59 -13.81
N ASP A 92 12.25 20.49 -14.40
CA ASP A 92 10.86 20.03 -14.27
C ASP A 92 10.68 19.32 -12.93
N VAL A 93 9.69 19.74 -12.15
CA VAL A 93 9.46 19.22 -10.81
C VAL A 93 8.00 18.85 -10.65
N LEU A 94 7.73 17.57 -10.44
CA LEU A 94 6.44 17.09 -9.92
C LEU A 94 6.54 17.05 -8.40
N PHE A 95 5.63 17.70 -7.70
CA PHE A 95 5.65 17.74 -6.24
C PHE A 95 4.24 17.57 -5.67
N GLY A 96 4.15 17.22 -4.40
CA GLY A 96 2.87 17.00 -3.77
C GLY A 96 2.92 16.65 -2.30
N LEU A 97 1.71 16.45 -1.77
CA LEU A 97 1.45 15.93 -0.44
C LEU A 97 0.63 14.65 -0.57
N SER A 98 0.98 13.62 0.19
CA SER A 98 0.24 12.37 0.32
C SER A 98 -0.19 12.18 1.78
N VAL A 99 -1.41 11.68 1.96
CA VAL A 99 -1.89 11.10 3.21
C VAL A 99 -2.19 9.64 2.94
N ASN A 100 -1.45 8.73 3.59
CA ASN A 100 -1.60 7.30 3.37
C ASN A 100 -1.52 6.48 4.67
N ASN A 101 -1.95 5.22 4.60
CA ASN A 101 -1.92 4.29 5.74
C ASN A 101 -0.87 3.16 5.60
N ASN A 102 0.08 3.32 4.68
CA ASN A 102 1.14 2.34 4.44
C ASN A 102 2.43 3.05 3.95
N PRO A 103 3.51 3.06 4.74
CA PRO A 103 4.80 3.66 4.37
C PRO A 103 5.39 3.17 3.04
N GLY A 104 4.98 1.99 2.56
CA GLY A 104 5.42 1.45 1.28
C GLY A 104 4.60 1.88 0.06
N LEU A 105 3.55 2.70 0.21
CA LEU A 105 2.54 2.97 -0.84
C LEU A 105 2.80 4.26 -1.65
N GLU A 106 3.80 5.06 -1.28
CA GLU A 106 3.89 6.46 -1.69
C GLU A 106 4.66 6.73 -3.00
N ASP A 107 5.44 5.79 -3.53
CA ASP A 107 6.18 6.04 -4.77
C ASP A 107 5.31 6.06 -6.02
N VAL A 108 5.93 6.56 -7.09
CA VAL A 108 5.39 6.52 -8.44
C VAL A 108 5.68 5.19 -9.15
N TRP A 109 6.50 4.31 -8.58
CA TRP A 109 6.99 3.09 -9.21
C TRP A 109 6.45 1.79 -8.63
N ASN A 110 5.84 1.82 -7.45
CA ASN A 110 5.46 0.63 -6.68
C ASN A 110 6.66 -0.30 -6.40
N THR A 111 7.85 0.25 -6.18
CA THR A 111 9.08 -0.53 -5.90
C THR A 111 9.25 -0.86 -4.43
N LEU A 112 8.55 -0.15 -3.54
CA LEU A 112 8.48 -0.50 -2.13
C LEU A 112 7.56 -1.69 -1.85
N PRO A 113 7.69 -2.30 -0.66
CA PRO A 113 7.06 -3.59 -0.40
C PRO A 113 5.52 -3.62 -0.43
N ALA A 114 4.82 -2.48 -0.40
CA ALA A 114 3.35 -2.46 -0.43
C ALA A 114 2.76 -3.16 -1.67
N TRP A 115 3.49 -3.13 -2.79
CA TRP A 115 3.15 -3.81 -4.04
C TRP A 115 4.36 -4.52 -4.65
N GLY A 116 5.38 -4.78 -3.84
CA GLY A 116 6.64 -5.39 -4.27
C GLY A 116 6.55 -6.92 -4.39
N PHE A 117 7.63 -7.53 -4.91
CA PHE A 117 7.76 -8.98 -4.94
C PHE A 117 7.92 -9.58 -3.52
N PRO A 118 7.32 -10.76 -3.20
CA PRO A 118 6.41 -11.55 -4.04
C PRO A 118 5.02 -10.91 -4.11
N TYR A 119 4.55 -10.62 -5.33
CA TYR A 119 3.33 -9.85 -5.57
C TYR A 119 2.05 -10.49 -5.00
N ASP A 120 2.09 -11.79 -4.76
CA ASP A 120 1.00 -12.58 -4.20
C ASP A 120 1.59 -13.80 -3.45
N GLY A 121 0.87 -14.27 -2.44
CA GLY A 121 1.14 -15.48 -1.68
C GLY A 121 -0.10 -15.98 -0.95
N SER A 122 -0.16 -17.29 -0.71
CA SER A 122 -1.24 -17.88 0.09
C SER A 122 -1.18 -17.37 1.54
N SER A 123 -2.33 -17.01 2.10
CA SER A 123 -2.43 -16.61 3.51
C SER A 123 -2.14 -17.75 4.49
N LEU A 124 -2.11 -18.99 4.00
CA LEU A 124 -1.90 -20.21 4.79
C LEU A 124 -0.53 -20.86 4.54
N ALA A 125 0.26 -20.33 3.60
CA ALA A 125 1.58 -20.86 3.31
C ALA A 125 2.59 -20.43 4.37
N PRO A 126 3.49 -21.33 4.82
CA PRO A 126 4.60 -20.92 5.68
C PRO A 126 5.45 -19.86 5.00
N ALA A 127 5.69 -18.75 5.70
CA ALA A 127 6.57 -17.67 5.27
C ALA A 127 7.74 -17.52 6.26
N PRO A 128 8.86 -16.90 5.87
CA PRO A 128 9.94 -16.59 6.79
C PRO A 128 9.42 -15.84 8.03
N ALA A 129 9.73 -16.34 9.23
CA ALA A 129 9.26 -15.77 10.49
C ALA A 129 9.83 -14.36 10.78
N THR A 130 10.89 -13.97 10.08
CA THR A 130 11.55 -12.67 10.20
C THR A 130 11.47 -11.91 8.90
N ASN A 131 11.00 -10.67 8.96
CA ASN A 131 10.99 -9.73 7.86
C ASN A 131 11.40 -8.35 8.37
N THR A 132 11.77 -7.44 7.48
CA THR A 132 11.99 -6.05 7.86
C THR A 132 10.65 -5.43 8.29
N VAL A 133 10.65 -4.60 9.34
CA VAL A 133 9.44 -3.92 9.81
C VAL A 133 8.84 -3.03 8.70
N PHE A 134 9.70 -2.53 7.80
CA PHE A 134 9.28 -1.75 6.64
C PHE A 134 8.46 -2.55 5.63
N ASN A 135 8.61 -3.88 5.60
CA ASN A 135 7.86 -4.76 4.71
C ASN A 135 6.46 -5.06 5.29
N GLY A 136 5.59 -4.05 5.24
CA GLY A 136 4.16 -4.17 5.52
C GLY A 136 3.77 -4.26 7.01
N ALA A 137 4.70 -4.33 7.95
CA ALA A 137 4.34 -4.52 9.37
C ALA A 137 3.48 -3.38 9.94
N PHE A 138 3.67 -2.15 9.45
CA PHE A 138 2.87 -0.99 9.83
C PHE A 138 1.66 -0.72 8.93
N ALA A 139 1.50 -1.44 7.82
CA ALA A 139 0.40 -1.21 6.90
C ALA A 139 -0.95 -1.32 7.65
N GLN A 140 -1.90 -0.45 7.28
CA GLN A 140 -3.23 -0.32 7.91
C GLN A 140 -3.23 0.06 9.41
N GLY A 141 -2.10 0.00 10.12
CA GLY A 141 -1.96 0.33 11.54
C GLY A 141 -1.48 1.76 11.82
N VAL A 142 -1.09 2.48 10.77
CA VAL A 142 -0.58 3.86 10.85
C VAL A 142 -1.32 4.78 9.89
N VAL A 143 -1.20 6.08 10.12
CA VAL A 143 -1.51 7.12 9.13
C VAL A 143 -0.28 8.01 9.05
N GLY A 144 0.07 8.43 7.85
CA GLY A 144 1.16 9.37 7.63
C GLY A 144 0.83 10.45 6.64
N THR A 145 1.57 11.54 6.76
CA THR A 145 1.58 12.65 5.80
C THR A 145 2.98 12.80 5.24
N THR A 146 3.12 12.74 3.92
CA THR A 146 4.40 12.83 3.21
C THR A 146 4.38 13.98 2.22
N ALA A 147 5.40 14.83 2.22
CA ALA A 147 5.72 15.74 1.13
C ALA A 147 6.74 15.09 0.20
N TYR A 148 6.50 15.13 -1.10
CA TYR A 148 7.39 14.53 -2.10
C TYR A 148 7.69 15.47 -3.27
N ALA A 149 8.83 15.24 -3.91
CA ALA A 149 9.22 15.91 -5.14
C ALA A 149 10.00 14.94 -6.05
N TYR A 150 9.67 14.96 -7.34
CA TYR A 150 10.29 14.20 -8.41
C TYR A 150 10.89 15.15 -9.45
N TRP A 151 12.21 15.22 -9.47
CA TRP A 151 13.00 16.18 -10.23
C TRP A 151 13.47 15.56 -11.55
N ASN A 152 13.16 16.23 -12.65
CA ASN A 152 13.56 15.90 -14.02
C ASN A 152 13.29 14.45 -14.40
N SER A 153 12.22 13.86 -13.85
CA SER A 153 11.94 12.43 -13.97
C SER A 153 13.16 11.54 -13.67
N SER A 154 13.96 11.91 -12.65
CA SER A 154 15.18 11.19 -12.29
C SER A 154 15.40 11.07 -10.79
N ILE A 155 15.20 12.14 -10.00
CA ILE A 155 15.46 12.10 -8.55
C ILE A 155 14.16 12.27 -7.80
N TYR A 156 13.74 11.24 -7.05
CA TYR A 156 12.59 11.31 -6.16
C TYR A 156 13.04 11.46 -4.72
N THR A 157 12.41 12.39 -4.02
CA THR A 157 12.62 12.65 -2.61
C THR A 157 11.29 12.72 -1.90
N ALA A 158 11.21 12.14 -0.72
CA ALA A 158 10.03 12.23 0.14
C ALA A 158 10.46 12.37 1.60
N VAL A 159 9.70 13.19 2.33
CA VAL A 159 9.84 13.37 3.78
C VAL A 159 8.45 13.38 4.40
N GLY A 160 8.28 12.67 5.51
CA GLY A 160 6.97 12.51 6.11
C GLY A 160 7.03 12.17 7.59
N LEU A 161 5.83 12.12 8.17
CA LEU A 161 5.61 11.73 9.56
C LEU A 161 4.48 10.71 9.59
N TYR A 162 4.68 9.63 10.34
CA TYR A 162 3.68 8.61 10.60
C TYR A 162 3.33 8.56 12.08
N TRP A 163 2.07 8.27 12.39
CA TRP A 163 1.61 8.03 13.75
C TRP A 163 0.60 6.90 13.77
N THR A 164 0.39 6.34 14.97
CA THR A 164 -0.61 5.31 15.20
C THR A 164 -1.92 5.95 15.67
N PRO A 165 -3.03 5.78 14.94
CA PRO A 165 -4.34 6.23 15.39
C PRO A 165 -4.79 5.55 16.70
N SER A 166 -5.86 6.07 17.32
CA SER A 166 -6.43 5.45 18.52
C SER A 166 -6.90 4.00 18.27
N ASN A 167 -6.89 3.15 19.31
CA ASN A 167 -7.41 1.78 19.21
C ASN A 167 -8.83 1.73 18.64
N ARG A 168 -9.70 2.66 19.08
CA ARG A 168 -11.08 2.75 18.62
C ARG A 168 -11.17 3.01 17.11
N PHE A 169 -10.31 3.87 16.59
CA PHE A 169 -10.25 4.13 15.15
C PHE A 169 -9.79 2.88 14.40
N LEU A 170 -8.66 2.27 14.82
CA LEU A 170 -8.14 1.08 14.16
C LEU A 170 -9.15 -0.07 14.18
N SER A 171 -9.79 -0.33 15.33
CA SER A 171 -10.85 -1.34 15.43
C SER A 171 -12.04 -1.04 14.52
N ALA A 172 -12.46 0.23 14.39
CA ALA A 172 -13.54 0.62 13.48
C ALA A 172 -13.15 0.42 12.00
N MET A 173 -11.87 0.54 11.69
CA MET A 173 -11.31 0.30 10.36
C MET A 173 -10.90 -1.17 10.14
N GLY A 174 -11.16 -2.08 11.09
CA GLY A 174 -10.77 -3.49 10.99
C GLY A 174 -9.27 -3.78 11.11
N ALA A 175 -8.49 -2.79 11.58
CA ALA A 175 -7.05 -2.86 11.71
C ALA A 175 -6.60 -2.97 13.19
N SER A 176 -5.30 -3.18 13.37
CA SER A 176 -4.67 -3.31 14.69
C SER A 176 -3.36 -2.52 14.75
N PHE A 177 -2.67 -2.57 15.89
CA PHE A 177 -1.43 -1.82 16.11
C PHE A 177 -0.20 -2.35 15.35
N GLY A 178 -0.33 -3.39 14.51
CA GLY A 178 0.79 -4.03 13.84
C GLY A 178 1.84 -4.52 14.86
N PRO A 179 3.15 -4.21 14.71
CA PRO A 179 4.19 -4.60 15.66
C PRO A 179 4.11 -3.83 17.00
N GLY A 180 3.27 -2.80 17.09
CA GLY A 180 3.08 -1.96 18.26
C GLY A 180 2.85 -0.49 17.88
N PRO A 181 2.26 0.32 18.78
CA PRO A 181 1.96 1.70 18.48
C PRO A 181 3.24 2.56 18.41
N ILE A 182 3.28 3.48 17.45
CA ILE A 182 4.27 4.56 17.40
C ILE A 182 4.00 5.50 18.57
N SER A 183 5.01 5.68 19.43
CA SER A 183 4.96 6.69 20.49
C SER A 183 5.25 8.08 19.91
N GLY A 184 4.20 8.90 19.78
CA GLY A 184 4.29 10.22 19.18
C GLY A 184 4.24 10.13 17.65
N VAL A 185 5.33 10.54 16.98
CA VAL A 185 5.45 10.49 15.51
C VAL A 185 6.76 9.84 15.11
N ALA A 186 6.72 9.02 14.06
CA ALA A 186 7.89 8.42 13.44
C ALA A 186 8.26 9.23 12.18
N PRO A 187 9.51 9.73 12.08
CA PRO A 187 9.97 10.37 10.86
C PRO A 187 10.15 9.34 9.75
N TYR A 188 9.84 9.77 8.54
CA TYR A 188 10.00 8.99 7.33
C TYR A 188 10.78 9.83 6.30
N PHE A 189 11.71 9.19 5.59
CA PHE A 189 12.44 9.81 4.50
C PHE A 189 12.70 8.77 3.40
N ARG A 190 12.71 9.23 2.15
CA ARG A 190 13.08 8.42 1.00
C ARG A 190 13.84 9.25 -0.02
N LEU A 191 14.83 8.61 -0.65
CA LEU A 191 15.56 9.08 -1.81
C LEU A 191 15.62 7.93 -2.81
N ALA A 192 15.26 8.20 -4.05
CA ALA A 192 15.36 7.25 -5.16
C ALA A 192 15.91 7.94 -6.40
N TYR A 193 16.63 7.19 -7.22
CA TYR A 193 17.20 7.66 -8.48
C TYR A 193 16.77 6.76 -9.61
N GLN A 194 15.90 7.26 -10.48
CA GLN A 194 15.55 6.60 -11.72
C GLN A 194 16.47 7.07 -12.84
N LYS A 195 16.82 6.15 -13.73
CA LYS A 195 17.26 6.50 -15.08
C LYS A 195 16.59 5.66 -16.15
N ASP A 196 16.11 6.35 -17.17
CA ASP A 196 15.52 5.77 -18.37
C ASP A 196 16.58 5.58 -19.47
N TYR A 197 16.61 4.39 -20.06
CA TYR A 197 17.48 3.95 -21.17
C TYR A 197 16.64 3.47 -22.38
N GLY A 198 15.50 4.12 -22.64
CA GLY A 198 14.59 3.77 -23.72
C GLY A 198 13.71 2.58 -23.32
N ASP A 199 14.08 1.38 -23.77
CA ASP A 199 13.29 0.16 -23.49
C ASP A 199 13.51 -0.38 -22.06
N TRP A 200 14.40 0.24 -21.29
CA TRP A 200 14.78 -0.20 -19.95
C TRP A 200 14.87 0.98 -19.01
N ASN A 201 14.40 0.79 -17.78
CA ASN A 201 14.54 1.75 -16.70
C ASN A 201 15.01 1.01 -15.44
N TYR A 202 15.84 1.67 -14.64
CA TYR A 202 16.15 1.24 -13.28
C TYR A 202 15.83 2.35 -12.30
N GLU A 203 15.53 1.95 -11.06
CA GLU A 203 15.42 2.77 -9.85
C GLU A 203 16.38 2.22 -8.79
#